data_AF-A0AAE3TLC8-F1
#
_entry.id   AF-A0AAE3TLC8-F1
#
_cell.length_a   1.000
_cell.length_b   1.000
_cell.length_c   1.000
_cell.angle_alpha   90.00
_cell.angle_beta   90.00
_cell.angle_gamma   90.00
#
_symmetry.space_group_name_H-M   'P 1'
#
loop_
_entity.id
_entity.type
_entity.pdbx_description
1 polymer ?
#
loop_
_entity_poly.entity_id
_entity_poly.type
_entity_poly.pdbx_seq_one_letter_code
_entity_poly.pdbx_strand_id
1 'polypeptide(L)'
;MRLRIDGRLRTGDAIAVTDVSAAAVAAAIRGDHERVHVAAPEPGPLFEHVGVITESTALRVRTAVARAARTRGLTTELDAERAAVRRRLDELECGESDPKAARRRVAEAGADEQRLRERVAELRGKLQAVRDAGGDESTVEATLSEAVRELSEVETERIAAEQALEAAETGARDERARREERLELEDRAANLAREARARLVDRVREEFAAAVAAVPGADPPADPYEASPVTAALAVARIGEPAAPLVVDTDRFDDAAAAAAWLDAPVVYIR
;
A
#
# COMPACT_ATOMS: atom_id res chain seq x y z
N MET A 1 -27.27 -11.64 -17.78
CA MET A 1 -26.98 -12.03 -16.36
C MET A 1 -28.13 -12.84 -15.73
N ARG A 2 -27.96 -13.40 -14.51
CA ARG A 2 -29.06 -14.02 -13.72
C ARG A 2 -29.11 -13.43 -12.31
N LEU A 3 -30.28 -12.97 -11.88
CA LEU A 3 -30.54 -12.39 -10.56
C LEU A 3 -31.55 -13.23 -9.79
N ARG A 4 -31.22 -13.65 -8.57
CA ARG A 4 -32.12 -14.37 -7.68
C ARG A 4 -32.37 -13.56 -6.41
N ILE A 5 -33.64 -13.29 -6.10
CA ILE A 5 -34.09 -12.58 -4.90
C ILE A 5 -35.15 -13.46 -4.23
N ASP A 6 -34.94 -13.86 -2.98
CA ASP A 6 -35.90 -14.66 -2.20
C ASP A 6 -36.48 -15.87 -2.97
N GLY A 7 -35.62 -16.56 -3.74
CA GLY A 7 -35.98 -17.74 -4.53
C GLY A 7 -36.59 -17.45 -5.91
N ARG A 8 -36.92 -16.19 -6.24
CA ARG A 8 -37.39 -15.79 -7.58
C ARG A 8 -36.21 -15.51 -8.50
N LEU A 9 -36.17 -16.19 -9.64
CA LEU A 9 -35.13 -16.04 -10.65
C LEU A 9 -35.57 -15.09 -11.76
N ARG A 10 -34.72 -14.11 -12.08
CA ARG A 10 -34.84 -13.19 -13.22
C ARG A 10 -33.61 -13.34 -14.10
N THR A 11 -33.79 -13.31 -15.42
CA THR A 11 -32.70 -13.52 -16.39
C THR A 11 -32.80 -12.53 -17.53
N GLY A 12 -31.67 -12.00 -17.97
CA GLY A 12 -31.59 -11.03 -19.06
C GLY A 12 -30.47 -10.03 -18.81
N ASP A 13 -30.34 -9.05 -19.69
CA ASP A 13 -29.35 -7.97 -19.58
C ASP A 13 -29.95 -6.67 -19.05
N ALA A 14 -31.28 -6.59 -18.97
CA ALA A 14 -31.99 -5.52 -18.28
C ALA A 14 -32.96 -6.16 -17.28
N ILE A 15 -32.75 -5.94 -15.98
CA ILE A 15 -33.61 -6.47 -14.92
C ILE A 15 -34.05 -5.33 -14.01
N ALA A 16 -35.35 -5.02 -14.01
CA ALA A 16 -35.94 -4.09 -13.06
C ALA A 16 -36.29 -4.80 -11.74
N VAL A 17 -36.04 -4.15 -10.60
CA VAL A 17 -36.43 -4.61 -9.25
C VAL A 17 -36.94 -3.44 -8.42
N THR A 18 -37.87 -3.71 -7.49
CA THR A 18 -38.53 -2.70 -6.64
C THR A 18 -38.45 -3.05 -5.15
N ASP A 19 -38.02 -4.27 -4.86
CA ASP A 19 -38.10 -4.95 -3.57
C ASP A 19 -36.72 -5.08 -2.88
N VAL A 20 -35.68 -4.51 -3.49
CA VAL A 20 -34.28 -4.59 -3.02
C VAL A 20 -33.59 -3.25 -3.28
N SER A 21 -32.75 -2.80 -2.34
CA SER A 21 -31.97 -1.57 -2.50
C SER A 21 -30.79 -1.73 -3.46
N ALA A 22 -30.35 -0.62 -4.06
CA ALA A 22 -29.16 -0.59 -4.91
C ALA A 22 -27.92 -1.17 -4.19
N ALA A 23 -27.75 -0.86 -2.90
CA ALA A 23 -26.63 -1.34 -2.09
C ALA A 23 -26.64 -2.88 -1.91
N ALA A 24 -27.81 -3.48 -1.70
CA ALA A 24 -27.94 -4.93 -1.57
C ALA A 24 -27.61 -5.66 -2.88
N VAL A 25 -28.07 -5.13 -4.02
CA VAL A 25 -27.70 -5.67 -5.35
C VAL A 25 -26.20 -5.53 -5.60
N ALA A 26 -25.61 -4.39 -5.27
CA ALA A 26 -24.17 -4.16 -5.43
C ALA A 26 -23.32 -5.10 -4.57
N ALA A 27 -23.73 -5.35 -3.33
CA ALA A 27 -23.11 -6.35 -2.48
C ALA A 27 -23.23 -7.76 -3.08
N ALA A 28 -24.41 -8.11 -3.61
CA ALA A 28 -24.63 -9.40 -4.28
C ALA A 28 -23.79 -9.60 -5.54
N ILE A 29 -23.51 -8.53 -6.30
CA ILE A 29 -22.59 -8.57 -7.47
C ILE A 29 -21.16 -8.89 -7.03
N ARG A 30 -20.74 -8.42 -5.85
CA ARG A 30 -19.45 -8.75 -5.25
C ARG A 30 -19.42 -10.15 -4.61
N GLY A 31 -20.56 -10.83 -4.54
CA GLY A 31 -20.70 -12.11 -3.84
C GLY A 31 -20.97 -11.97 -2.33
N ASP A 32 -21.16 -10.75 -1.84
CA ASP A 32 -21.24 -10.41 -0.42
C ASP A 32 -22.69 -10.17 0.06
N HIS A 33 -23.65 -11.02 -0.34
CA HIS A 33 -25.03 -10.89 0.11
C HIS A 33 -25.75 -12.24 0.25
N GLU A 34 -26.51 -12.41 1.34
CA GLU A 34 -27.11 -13.70 1.70
C GLU A 34 -28.40 -14.04 0.94
N ARG A 35 -29.27 -13.04 0.72
CA ARG A 35 -30.62 -13.25 0.12
C ARG A 35 -30.72 -12.93 -1.37
N VAL A 36 -29.77 -12.15 -1.87
CA VAL A 36 -29.72 -11.65 -3.24
C VAL A 36 -28.47 -12.26 -3.85
N HIS A 37 -28.62 -12.92 -4.99
CA HIS A 37 -27.51 -13.55 -5.69
C HIS A 37 -27.50 -13.10 -7.14
N VAL A 38 -26.34 -12.64 -7.59
CA VAL A 38 -26.12 -12.29 -9.00
C VAL A 38 -25.10 -13.24 -9.59
N ALA A 39 -25.49 -13.98 -10.62
CA ALA A 39 -24.56 -14.75 -11.43
C ALA A 39 -24.16 -13.90 -12.64
N ALA A 40 -22.96 -13.33 -12.57
CA ALA A 40 -22.32 -12.51 -13.57
C ALA A 40 -20.78 -12.60 -13.42
N PRO A 41 -19.99 -12.06 -14.36
CA PRO A 41 -18.54 -11.97 -14.18
C PRO A 41 -18.19 -11.13 -12.95
N GLU A 42 -16.99 -11.35 -12.40
CA GLU A 42 -16.49 -10.60 -11.25
C GLU A 42 -16.37 -9.10 -11.59
N PRO A 43 -16.80 -8.19 -10.69
CA PRO A 43 -16.70 -6.76 -10.93
C PRO A 43 -15.24 -6.33 -11.08
N GLY A 44 -14.91 -5.73 -12.24
CA GLY A 44 -13.60 -5.13 -12.48
C GLY A 44 -13.44 -3.75 -11.81
N PRO A 45 -12.25 -3.12 -11.91
CA PRO A 45 -11.94 -1.86 -11.23
C PRO A 45 -12.84 -0.67 -11.58
N LEU A 46 -13.53 -0.69 -12.72
CA LEU A 46 -14.50 0.35 -13.08
C LEU A 46 -15.75 0.32 -12.18
N PHE A 47 -16.11 -0.85 -11.67
CA PHE A 47 -17.26 -1.05 -10.79
C PHE A 47 -17.12 -0.27 -9.47
N GLU A 48 -15.90 -0.05 -8.97
CA GLU A 48 -15.64 0.79 -7.79
C GLU A 48 -16.07 2.26 -7.98
N HIS A 49 -16.14 2.72 -9.22
CA HIS A 49 -16.47 4.11 -9.55
C HIS A 49 -17.91 4.30 -10.02
N VAL A 50 -18.41 3.38 -10.85
CA VAL A 50 -19.71 3.54 -11.51
C VAL A 50 -20.56 2.27 -11.46
N GLY A 51 -20.17 1.25 -10.68
CA GLY A 51 -20.95 0.02 -10.53
C GLY A 51 -22.32 0.23 -9.88
N VAL A 52 -22.47 1.33 -9.14
CA VAL A 52 -23.73 1.77 -8.55
C VAL A 52 -23.92 3.25 -8.86
N ILE A 53 -25.00 3.56 -9.55
CA ILE A 53 -25.34 4.92 -9.98
C ILE A 53 -26.68 5.27 -9.35
N THR A 54 -26.65 6.12 -8.33
CA THR A 54 -27.81 6.65 -7.64
C THR A 54 -27.78 8.18 -7.67
N GLU A 55 -28.87 8.85 -7.32
CA GLU A 55 -28.89 10.32 -7.17
C GLU A 55 -27.88 10.85 -6.12
N SER A 56 -27.43 9.99 -5.19
CA SER A 56 -26.41 10.32 -4.19
C SER A 56 -24.98 9.94 -4.61
N THR A 57 -24.75 9.49 -5.85
CA THR A 57 -23.41 9.10 -6.32
C THR A 57 -22.44 10.27 -6.21
N ALA A 58 -21.27 10.03 -5.61
CA ALA A 58 -20.16 10.98 -5.61
C ALA A 58 -19.00 10.42 -6.46
N LEU A 59 -18.46 11.24 -7.35
CA LEU A 59 -17.49 10.77 -8.35
C LEU A 59 -16.28 11.70 -8.48
N ARG A 60 -15.08 11.11 -8.41
CA ARG A 60 -13.86 11.76 -8.87
C ARG A 60 -13.75 11.59 -10.40
N VAL A 61 -14.50 12.40 -11.14
CA VAL A 61 -14.75 12.26 -12.59
C VAL A 61 -13.49 11.88 -13.39
N ARG A 62 -12.43 12.68 -13.33
CA ARG A 62 -11.17 12.43 -14.06
C ARG A 62 -10.52 11.08 -13.72
N THR A 63 -10.64 10.61 -12.48
CA THR A 63 -10.13 9.28 -12.09
C THR A 63 -10.98 8.17 -12.72
N ALA A 64 -12.29 8.32 -12.70
CA ALA A 64 -13.23 7.35 -13.25
C ALA A 64 -13.13 7.26 -14.79
N VAL A 65 -12.98 8.40 -15.47
CA VAL A 65 -12.72 8.50 -16.92
C VAL A 65 -11.46 7.73 -17.30
N ALA A 66 -10.35 7.95 -16.60
CA ALA A 66 -9.12 7.20 -16.85
C ALA A 66 -9.29 5.70 -16.61
N ARG A 67 -10.15 5.28 -15.67
CA ARG A 67 -10.46 3.87 -15.45
C ARG A 67 -11.30 3.28 -16.58
N ALA A 68 -12.27 4.02 -17.10
CA ALA A 68 -13.03 3.61 -18.29
C ALA A 68 -12.13 3.46 -19.53
N ALA A 69 -11.18 4.37 -19.72
CA ALA A 69 -10.16 4.23 -20.76
C ALA A 69 -9.35 2.92 -20.61
N ARG A 70 -9.01 2.54 -19.37
CA ARG A 70 -8.27 1.30 -19.08
C ARG A 70 -9.07 0.04 -19.37
N THR A 71 -10.39 0.05 -19.11
CA THR A 71 -11.23 -1.12 -19.43
C THR A 71 -11.28 -1.38 -20.93
N ARG A 72 -11.17 -0.34 -21.76
CA ARG A 72 -11.02 -0.43 -23.23
C ARG A 72 -9.60 -0.83 -23.69
N GLY A 73 -8.72 -1.24 -22.76
CA GLY A 73 -7.35 -1.62 -23.07
C GLY A 73 -6.39 -0.46 -23.36
N LEU A 74 -6.78 0.81 -23.14
CA LEU A 74 -5.89 1.94 -23.39
C LEU A 74 -4.75 2.01 -22.36
N THR A 75 -3.53 2.17 -22.86
CA THR A 75 -2.31 2.28 -22.06
C THR A 75 -1.60 3.61 -22.33
N THR A 76 -0.61 3.91 -21.50
CA THR A 76 0.33 5.01 -21.72
C THR A 76 1.75 4.46 -21.76
N GLU A 77 2.62 5.19 -22.43
CA GLU A 77 4.07 5.01 -22.47
C GLU A 77 4.71 4.99 -21.05
N LEU A 78 4.04 5.59 -20.07
CA LEU A 78 4.47 5.62 -18.66
C LEU A 78 4.21 4.31 -17.92
N ASP A 79 3.40 3.39 -18.47
CA ASP A 79 3.00 2.17 -17.77
C ASP A 79 4.16 1.22 -17.54
N ALA A 80 5.05 1.09 -18.53
CA ALA A 80 6.23 0.25 -18.42
C ALA A 80 7.17 0.75 -17.33
N GLU A 81 7.40 2.07 -17.29
CA GLU A 81 8.22 2.71 -16.27
C GLU A 81 7.59 2.57 -14.87
N ARG A 82 6.28 2.82 -14.76
CA ARG A 82 5.55 2.66 -13.50
C ARG A 82 5.60 1.22 -12.98
N ALA A 83 5.51 0.23 -13.87
CA ALA A 83 5.67 -1.17 -13.51
C ALA A 83 7.10 -1.48 -13.03
N ALA A 84 8.12 -0.90 -13.66
CA ALA A 84 9.51 -1.05 -13.24
C ALA A 84 9.76 -0.42 -11.86
N VAL A 85 9.28 0.80 -11.62
CA VAL A 85 9.39 1.47 -10.31
C VAL A 85 8.72 0.66 -9.21
N ARG A 86 7.54 0.06 -9.49
CA ARG A 86 6.85 -0.79 -8.53
C ARG A 86 7.61 -2.08 -8.21
N ARG A 87 8.15 -2.75 -9.23
CA ARG A 87 9.01 -3.93 -8.99
C ARG A 87 10.21 -3.57 -8.14
N ARG A 88 10.84 -2.42 -8.38
CA ARG A 88 11.95 -1.94 -7.56
C ARG A 88 11.54 -1.68 -6.11
N LEU A 89 10.34 -1.14 -5.88
CA LEU A 89 9.78 -1.00 -4.53
C LEU A 89 9.57 -2.36 -3.85
N ASP A 90 9.06 -3.34 -4.57
CA ASP A 90 8.82 -4.69 -4.04
C ASP A 90 10.14 -5.42 -3.71
N GLU A 91 11.22 -5.09 -4.41
CA GLU A 91 12.58 -5.61 -4.16
C GLU A 91 13.30 -4.94 -2.97
N LEU A 92 12.82 -3.79 -2.49
CA LEU A 92 13.46 -3.05 -1.40
C LEU A 92 13.10 -3.63 -0.04
N GLU A 93 14.00 -4.45 0.50
CA GLU A 93 13.94 -4.92 1.89
C GLU A 93 14.62 -3.94 2.85
N CYS A 94 13.94 -3.60 3.94
CA CYS A 94 14.50 -2.79 5.01
C CYS A 94 14.82 -3.69 6.22
N GLY A 95 16.09 -3.75 6.60
CA GLY A 95 16.52 -4.36 7.87
C GLY A 95 16.29 -3.44 9.07
N GLU A 96 16.66 -3.94 10.26
CA GLU A 96 16.70 -3.16 11.49
C GLU A 96 18.08 -3.28 12.16
N SER A 97 18.68 -2.13 12.45
CA SER A 97 19.98 -2.00 13.10
C SER A 97 19.83 -1.10 14.32
N ASP A 98 20.46 -1.49 15.44
CA ASP A 98 20.49 -0.67 16.67
C ASP A 98 21.92 -0.26 17.06
N PRO A 99 22.44 0.82 16.44
CA PRO A 99 23.72 1.41 16.86
C PRO A 99 23.73 1.86 18.32
N LYS A 100 22.56 2.20 18.90
CA LYS A 100 22.50 2.72 20.27
C LYS A 100 22.75 1.59 21.27
N ALA A 101 22.16 0.42 21.07
CA ALA A 101 22.48 -0.76 21.87
C ALA A 101 23.94 -1.19 21.70
N ALA A 102 24.48 -1.14 20.49
CA ALA A 102 25.89 -1.46 20.26
C ALA A 102 26.85 -0.49 20.95
N ARG A 103 26.58 0.83 20.92
CA ARG A 103 27.39 1.84 21.65
C ARG A 103 27.38 1.61 23.15
N ARG A 104 26.24 1.21 23.72
CA ARG A 104 26.12 0.91 25.14
C ARG A 104 27.03 -0.26 25.54
N ARG A 105 27.04 -1.34 24.75
CA ARG A 105 27.91 -2.50 24.99
C ARG A 105 29.40 -2.15 24.94
N VAL A 106 29.82 -1.31 23.99
CA VAL A 106 31.21 -0.81 23.94
C VAL A 106 31.57 -0.04 25.21
N ALA A 107 30.66 0.83 25.69
CA ALA A 107 30.88 1.61 26.90
C ALA A 107 30.96 0.72 28.16
N GLU A 108 30.09 -0.28 28.27
CA GLU A 108 30.08 -1.26 29.36
C GLU A 108 31.38 -2.08 29.37
N ALA A 109 31.75 -2.70 28.25
CA ALA A 109 32.99 -3.47 28.14
C ALA A 109 34.25 -2.61 28.41
N GLY A 110 34.27 -1.36 27.94
CA GLY A 110 35.37 -0.44 28.22
C GLY A 110 35.47 -0.03 29.70
N ALA A 111 34.33 0.14 30.38
CA ALA A 111 34.32 0.42 31.82
C ALA A 111 34.81 -0.81 32.62
N ASP A 112 34.48 -2.01 32.17
CA ASP A 112 34.89 -3.27 32.81
C ASP A 112 36.39 -3.52 32.64
N GLU A 113 36.91 -3.29 31.42
CA GLU A 113 38.33 -3.36 31.08
C GLU A 113 39.16 -2.41 31.98
N GLN A 114 38.69 -1.17 32.15
CA GLN A 114 39.37 -0.19 32.99
C GLN A 114 39.42 -0.62 34.46
N ARG A 115 38.30 -1.11 35.02
CA ARG A 115 38.26 -1.61 36.41
C ARG A 115 39.22 -2.79 36.62
N LEU A 116 39.31 -3.71 35.66
CA LEU A 116 40.22 -4.86 35.74
C LEU A 116 41.69 -4.44 35.60
N ARG A 117 42.02 -3.47 34.74
CA ARG A 117 43.39 -2.91 34.67
C ARG A 117 43.84 -2.29 35.98
N GLU A 118 42.98 -1.51 36.62
CA GLU A 118 43.24 -0.93 37.94
C GLU A 118 43.47 -2.01 39.00
N ARG A 119 42.62 -3.06 38.99
CA ARG A 119 42.75 -4.20 39.90
C ARG A 119 44.06 -4.97 39.70
N VAL A 120 44.45 -5.23 38.47
CA VAL A 120 45.73 -5.88 38.13
C VAL A 120 46.92 -5.03 38.61
N ALA A 121 46.87 -3.72 38.42
CA ALA A 121 47.92 -2.82 38.91
C ALA A 121 48.03 -2.83 40.44
N GLU A 122 46.89 -2.79 41.14
CA GLU A 122 46.83 -2.89 42.60
C GLU A 122 47.44 -4.22 43.10
N LEU A 123 47.07 -5.34 42.49
CA LEU A 123 47.55 -6.68 42.86
C LEU A 123 49.05 -6.85 42.58
N ARG A 124 49.57 -6.30 41.47
CA ARG A 124 51.01 -6.24 41.20
C ARG A 124 51.76 -5.46 42.29
N GLY A 125 51.23 -4.31 42.70
CA GLY A 125 51.79 -3.53 43.81
C GLY A 125 51.79 -4.28 45.13
N LYS A 126 50.70 -5.00 45.45
CA LYS A 126 50.61 -5.84 46.65
C LYS A 126 51.59 -7.01 46.63
N LEU A 127 51.71 -7.70 45.49
CA LEU A 127 52.65 -8.81 45.33
C LEU A 127 54.09 -8.34 45.60
N GLN A 128 54.47 -7.18 45.06
CA GLN A 128 55.79 -6.60 45.31
C GLN A 128 56.01 -6.30 46.80
N ALA A 129 55.03 -5.71 47.49
CA ALA A 129 55.14 -5.41 48.92
C ALA A 129 55.27 -6.69 49.79
N VAL A 130 54.55 -7.76 49.46
CA VAL A 130 54.67 -9.06 50.15
C VAL A 130 56.06 -9.66 49.93
N ARG A 131 56.57 -9.60 48.69
CA ARG A 131 57.91 -10.04 48.32
C ARG A 131 59.00 -9.29 49.09
N ASP A 132 58.90 -7.97 49.16
CA ASP A 132 59.84 -7.10 49.87
C ASP A 132 59.85 -7.38 51.39
N ALA A 133 58.72 -7.79 51.94
CA ALA A 133 58.58 -8.19 53.34
C ALA A 133 58.99 -9.65 53.63
N GLY A 134 59.34 -10.44 52.60
CA GLY A 134 59.67 -11.87 52.73
C GLY A 134 58.48 -12.75 53.11
N GLY A 135 57.25 -12.33 52.78
CA GLY A 135 56.02 -13.07 53.06
C GLY A 135 55.69 -14.15 52.03
N ASP A 136 54.65 -14.95 52.29
CA ASP A 136 54.12 -15.93 51.33
C ASP A 136 53.33 -15.24 50.21
N GLU A 137 53.82 -15.36 48.98
CA GLU A 137 53.26 -14.72 47.79
C GLU A 137 52.09 -15.50 47.16
N SER A 138 51.93 -16.79 47.50
CA SER A 138 51.10 -17.75 46.74
C SER A 138 49.66 -17.30 46.51
N THR A 139 49.03 -16.73 47.53
CA THR A 139 47.63 -16.27 47.45
C THR A 139 47.48 -15.02 46.58
N VAL A 140 48.42 -14.08 46.67
CA VAL A 140 48.39 -12.84 45.88
C VAL A 140 48.70 -13.14 44.41
N GLU A 141 49.62 -14.08 44.15
CA GLU A 141 49.96 -14.54 42.81
C GLU A 141 48.77 -15.23 42.13
N ALA A 142 48.08 -16.13 42.85
CA ALA A 142 46.86 -16.77 42.33
C ALA A 142 45.77 -15.75 41.97
N THR A 143 45.52 -14.78 42.86
CA THR A 143 44.53 -13.71 42.64
C THR A 143 44.92 -12.81 41.46
N LEU A 144 46.21 -12.49 41.31
CA LEU A 144 46.73 -11.71 40.18
C LEU A 144 46.56 -12.48 38.87
N SER A 145 46.85 -13.78 38.86
CA SER A 145 46.68 -14.63 37.68
C SER A 145 45.23 -14.68 37.22
N GLU A 146 44.28 -14.80 38.15
CA GLU A 146 42.85 -14.75 37.85
C GLU A 146 42.41 -13.40 37.29
N ALA A 147 42.82 -12.29 37.91
CA ALA A 147 42.51 -10.94 37.42
C ALA A 147 43.09 -10.64 36.03
N VAL A 148 44.28 -11.18 35.72
CA VAL A 148 44.88 -11.08 34.38
C VAL A 148 44.06 -11.87 33.35
N ARG A 149 43.58 -13.06 33.70
CA ARG A 149 42.69 -13.86 32.84
C ARG A 149 41.39 -13.11 32.55
N GLU A 150 40.71 -12.62 33.59
CA GLU A 150 39.49 -11.82 33.45
C GLU A 150 39.72 -10.58 32.58
N LEU A 151 40.85 -9.89 32.76
CA LEU A 151 41.21 -8.75 31.92
C LEU A 151 41.31 -9.15 30.44
N SER A 152 41.98 -10.25 30.11
CA SER A 152 42.09 -10.72 28.72
C SER A 152 40.73 -11.09 28.11
N GLU A 153 39.81 -11.66 28.90
CA GLU A 153 38.45 -11.97 28.47
C GLU A 153 37.67 -10.68 28.14
N VAL A 154 37.71 -9.68 29.03
CA VAL A 154 37.03 -8.39 28.82
C VAL A 154 37.65 -7.57 27.69
N GLU A 155 38.98 -7.61 27.51
CA GLU A 155 39.66 -7.00 26.36
C GLU A 155 39.15 -7.59 25.04
N THR A 156 38.93 -8.91 25.01
CA THR A 156 38.34 -9.60 23.85
C THR A 156 36.88 -9.18 23.64
N GLU A 157 36.10 -9.10 24.71
CA GLU A 157 34.71 -8.64 24.66
C GLU A 157 34.59 -7.19 24.14
N ARG A 158 35.49 -6.29 24.57
CA ARG A 158 35.53 -4.90 24.08
C ARG A 158 35.77 -4.87 22.57
N ILE A 159 36.74 -5.63 22.06
CA ILE A 159 37.04 -5.70 20.63
C ILE A 159 35.81 -6.21 19.86
N ALA A 160 35.15 -7.26 20.36
CA ALA A 160 33.95 -7.78 19.73
C ALA A 160 32.79 -6.76 19.76
N ALA A 161 32.63 -6.01 20.85
CA ALA A 161 31.63 -4.95 20.97
C ALA A 161 31.89 -3.81 19.98
N GLU A 162 33.15 -3.42 19.78
CA GLU A 162 33.55 -2.38 18.82
C GLU A 162 33.26 -2.80 17.38
N GLN A 163 33.60 -4.04 17.02
CA GLN A 163 33.26 -4.61 15.71
C GLN A 163 31.74 -4.67 15.49
N ALA A 164 30.97 -5.08 16.50
CA ALA A 164 29.52 -5.09 16.43
C ALA A 164 28.92 -3.69 16.29
N LEU A 165 29.54 -2.67 16.90
CA LEU A 165 29.14 -1.27 16.72
C LEU A 165 29.41 -0.79 15.30
N GLU A 166 30.59 -1.05 14.74
CA GLU A 166 30.91 -0.67 13.36
C GLU A 166 29.93 -1.29 12.36
N ALA A 167 29.61 -2.58 12.54
CA ALA A 167 28.61 -3.28 11.74
C ALA A 167 27.21 -2.65 11.90
N ALA A 168 26.78 -2.36 13.13
CA ALA A 168 25.48 -1.75 13.39
C ALA A 168 25.37 -0.33 12.81
N GLU A 169 26.45 0.47 12.87
CA GLU A 169 26.47 1.81 12.26
C GLU A 169 26.39 1.75 10.74
N THR A 170 27.08 0.80 10.12
CA THR A 170 27.01 0.56 8.67
C THR A 170 25.61 0.13 8.28
N GLY A 171 25.03 -0.85 8.97
CA GLY A 171 23.64 -1.28 8.78
C GLY A 171 22.64 -0.13 8.90
N ALA A 172 22.79 0.74 9.90
CA ALA A 172 21.93 1.91 10.07
C ALA A 172 22.11 3.00 9.00
N ARG A 173 23.29 3.11 8.37
CA ARG A 173 23.49 3.98 7.19
C ARG A 173 22.78 3.39 5.98
N ASP A 174 22.96 2.10 5.72
CA ASP A 174 22.33 1.40 4.59
C ASP A 174 20.81 1.39 4.69
N GLU A 175 20.26 1.19 5.89
CA GLU A 175 18.81 1.29 6.13
C GLU A 175 18.26 2.68 5.83
N ARG A 176 18.99 3.74 6.24
CA ARG A 176 18.57 5.10 5.92
C ARG A 176 18.58 5.35 4.43
N ALA A 177 19.62 4.91 3.72
CA ALA A 177 19.70 5.02 2.27
C ALA A 177 18.57 4.25 1.57
N ARG A 178 18.25 3.04 2.02
CA ARG A 178 17.11 2.25 1.47
C ARG A 178 15.76 2.90 1.74
N ARG A 179 15.57 3.50 2.92
CA ARG A 179 14.34 4.25 3.24
C ARG A 179 14.21 5.50 2.36
N GLU A 180 15.31 6.21 2.12
CA GLU A 180 15.35 7.36 1.20
C GLU A 180 15.02 6.93 -0.23
N GLU A 181 15.68 5.88 -0.75
CA GLU A 181 15.39 5.31 -2.08
C GLU A 181 13.92 4.90 -2.21
N ARG A 182 13.36 4.25 -1.17
CA ARG A 182 11.95 3.86 -1.14
C ARG A 182 11.03 5.08 -1.25
N LEU A 183 11.27 6.15 -0.47
CA LEU A 183 10.46 7.37 -0.51
C LEU A 183 10.50 8.04 -1.89
N GLU A 184 11.67 8.11 -2.52
CA GLU A 184 11.83 8.65 -3.87
C GLU A 184 11.06 7.83 -4.90
N LEU A 185 11.13 6.49 -4.82
CA LEU A 185 10.41 5.60 -5.72
C LEU A 185 8.89 5.65 -5.49
N GLU A 186 8.42 5.77 -4.24
CA GLU A 186 7.01 5.96 -3.92
C GLU A 186 6.46 7.25 -4.54
N ASP A 187 7.19 8.36 -4.41
CA ASP A 187 6.81 9.63 -5.05
C ASP A 187 6.84 9.54 -6.57
N ARG A 188 7.89 8.94 -7.15
CA ARG A 188 7.97 8.69 -8.60
C ARG A 188 6.80 7.86 -9.10
N ALA A 189 6.44 6.79 -8.39
CA ALA A 189 5.29 5.95 -8.74
C ALA A 189 3.97 6.75 -8.69
N ALA A 190 3.82 7.65 -7.71
CA ALA A 190 2.66 8.53 -7.59
C ALA A 190 2.61 9.57 -8.72
N ASN A 191 3.74 10.18 -9.07
CA ASN A 191 3.88 11.13 -10.18
C ASN A 191 3.51 10.45 -11.52
N LEU A 192 4.12 9.30 -11.82
CA LEU A 192 3.83 8.52 -13.03
C LEU A 192 2.35 8.12 -13.11
N ALA A 193 1.75 7.71 -12.00
CA ALA A 193 0.33 7.36 -11.96
C ALA A 193 -0.59 8.57 -12.23
N ARG A 194 -0.23 9.76 -11.70
CA ARG A 194 -0.96 11.02 -11.93
C ARG A 194 -0.86 11.43 -13.40
N GLU A 195 0.33 11.38 -13.98
CA GLU A 195 0.57 11.76 -15.37
C GLU A 195 -0.08 10.78 -16.37
N ALA A 196 0.04 9.47 -16.12
CA ALA A 196 -0.64 8.45 -16.92
C ALA A 196 -2.16 8.63 -16.91
N ARG A 197 -2.73 9.01 -15.76
CA ARG A 197 -4.16 9.34 -15.65
C ARG A 197 -4.51 10.55 -16.49
N ALA A 198 -3.74 11.64 -16.40
CA ALA A 198 -3.98 12.84 -17.20
C ALA A 198 -3.97 12.53 -18.71
N ARG A 199 -2.96 11.79 -19.19
CA ARG A 199 -2.87 11.39 -20.61
C ARG A 199 -4.06 10.56 -21.09
N LEU A 200 -4.58 9.67 -20.24
CA LEU A 200 -5.77 8.89 -20.59
C LEU A 200 -7.02 9.76 -20.64
N VAL A 201 -7.20 10.65 -19.66
CA VAL A 201 -8.31 11.60 -19.62
C VAL A 201 -8.31 12.48 -20.86
N ASP A 202 -7.16 13.01 -21.25
CA ASP A 202 -7.02 13.83 -22.45
C ASP A 202 -7.35 13.04 -23.71
N ARG A 203 -6.90 11.78 -23.79
CA ARG A 203 -7.14 10.91 -24.96
C ARG A 203 -8.63 10.62 -25.18
N VAL A 204 -9.41 10.44 -24.12
CA VAL A 204 -10.85 10.12 -24.22
C VAL A 204 -11.76 11.32 -23.96
N ARG A 205 -11.19 12.53 -23.91
CA ARG A 205 -11.92 13.76 -23.56
C ARG A 205 -13.15 13.99 -24.45
N GLU A 206 -12.98 13.87 -25.76
CA GLU A 206 -14.05 14.15 -26.72
C GLU A 206 -15.15 13.09 -26.66
N GLU A 207 -14.79 11.82 -26.47
CA GLU A 207 -15.75 10.72 -26.31
C GLU A 207 -16.54 10.86 -25.01
N PHE A 208 -15.86 11.26 -23.92
CA PHE A 208 -16.51 11.58 -22.65
C PHE A 208 -17.45 12.77 -22.78
N ALA A 209 -17.03 13.85 -23.44
CA ALA A 209 -17.87 15.03 -23.68
C ALA A 209 -19.13 14.68 -24.48
N ALA A 210 -18.98 13.88 -25.53
CA ALA A 210 -20.11 13.39 -26.32
C ALA A 210 -21.06 12.51 -25.49
N ALA A 211 -20.52 11.64 -24.63
CA ALA A 211 -21.32 10.83 -23.74
C ALA A 211 -22.08 11.67 -22.70
N VAL A 212 -21.46 12.70 -22.11
CA VAL A 212 -22.12 13.66 -21.21
C VAL A 212 -23.27 14.38 -21.91
N ALA A 213 -23.05 14.87 -23.13
CA ALA A 213 -24.08 15.56 -23.92
C ALA A 213 -25.24 14.63 -24.34
N ALA A 214 -25.02 13.32 -24.38
CA ALA A 214 -26.02 12.32 -24.74
C ALA A 214 -26.79 11.76 -23.53
N VAL A 215 -26.48 12.18 -22.29
CA VAL A 215 -27.21 11.70 -21.11
C VAL A 215 -28.64 12.27 -21.11
N PRO A 216 -29.68 11.42 -21.00
CA PRO A 216 -31.05 11.91 -21.00
C PRO A 216 -31.37 12.87 -19.84
N GLY A 217 -32.13 13.92 -20.15
CA GLY A 217 -32.64 14.88 -19.17
C GLY A 217 -31.57 15.75 -18.49
N ALA A 218 -30.33 15.75 -18.98
CA ALA A 218 -29.25 16.58 -18.44
C ALA A 218 -28.87 17.68 -19.44
N ASP A 219 -28.73 18.91 -18.94
CA ASP A 219 -28.12 19.98 -19.72
C ASP A 219 -26.59 19.86 -19.63
N PRO A 220 -25.89 19.70 -20.76
CA PRO A 220 -24.44 19.56 -20.72
C PRO A 220 -23.77 20.87 -20.32
N PRO A 221 -22.82 20.85 -19.35
CA PRO A 221 -22.02 22.02 -19.00
C PRO A 221 -21.00 22.35 -20.11
N ALA A 222 -20.41 23.54 -20.02
CA ALA A 222 -19.34 23.96 -20.94
C ALA A 222 -18.06 23.12 -20.78
N ASP A 223 -17.67 22.81 -19.53
CA ASP A 223 -16.64 21.79 -19.25
C ASP A 223 -17.34 20.46 -18.90
N PRO A 224 -17.20 19.38 -19.70
CA PRO A 224 -17.82 18.09 -19.40
C PRO A 224 -17.42 17.51 -18.04
N TYR A 225 -16.29 17.93 -17.46
CA TYR A 225 -15.85 17.50 -16.13
C TYR A 225 -16.59 18.19 -14.97
N GLU A 226 -17.41 19.20 -15.25
CA GLU A 226 -18.29 19.89 -14.30
C GLU A 226 -19.72 19.34 -14.30
N ALA A 227 -19.97 18.26 -15.05
CA ALA A 227 -21.28 17.61 -15.10
C ALA A 227 -21.68 17.09 -13.70
N SER A 228 -23.00 17.01 -13.46
CA SER A 228 -23.50 16.45 -12.21
C SER A 228 -22.92 15.04 -11.98
N PRO A 229 -22.66 14.63 -10.73
CA PRO A 229 -22.06 13.31 -10.47
C PRO A 229 -22.78 12.14 -11.12
N VAL A 230 -24.12 12.17 -11.19
CA VAL A 230 -24.95 11.16 -11.86
C VAL A 230 -24.70 11.18 -13.38
N THR A 231 -24.77 12.35 -14.01
CA THR A 231 -24.47 12.53 -15.44
C THR A 231 -23.07 12.03 -15.78
N ALA A 232 -22.08 12.40 -14.97
CA ALA A 232 -20.69 11.98 -15.16
C ALA A 232 -20.53 10.47 -14.97
N ALA A 233 -21.21 9.86 -13.99
CA ALA A 233 -21.17 8.42 -13.76
C ALA A 233 -21.77 7.63 -14.93
N LEU A 234 -22.91 8.06 -15.45
CA LEU A 234 -23.53 7.48 -16.64
C LEU A 234 -22.62 7.59 -17.86
N ALA A 235 -22.06 8.78 -18.11
CA ALA A 235 -21.13 8.99 -19.22
C ALA A 235 -19.87 8.13 -19.10
N VAL A 236 -19.28 8.02 -17.90
CA VAL A 236 -18.13 7.14 -17.63
C VAL A 236 -18.46 5.68 -17.87
N ALA A 237 -19.63 5.22 -17.41
CA ALA A 237 -20.06 3.84 -17.61
C ALA A 237 -20.23 3.51 -19.09
N ARG A 238 -20.82 4.44 -19.87
CA ARG A 238 -21.02 4.31 -21.32
C ARG A 238 -19.72 4.27 -22.12
N ILE A 239 -18.70 5.05 -21.76
CA ILE A 239 -17.42 5.04 -22.48
C ILE A 239 -16.45 3.97 -21.97
N GLY A 240 -16.83 3.22 -20.94
CA GLY A 240 -16.05 2.13 -20.38
C GLY A 240 -16.53 0.77 -20.89
N GLU A 241 -15.89 -0.29 -20.39
CA GLU A 241 -16.32 -1.67 -20.61
C GLU A 241 -16.52 -2.35 -19.24
N PRO A 242 -17.72 -2.19 -18.63
CA PRO A 242 -18.02 -2.81 -17.34
C PRO A 242 -18.01 -4.35 -17.46
N ALA A 243 -17.18 -5.01 -16.65
CA ALA A 243 -17.13 -6.48 -16.63
C ALA A 243 -18.36 -7.12 -15.96
N ALA A 244 -18.99 -6.40 -15.03
CA ALA A 244 -20.15 -6.84 -14.26
C ALA A 244 -21.35 -5.90 -14.51
N PRO A 245 -22.58 -6.35 -14.21
CA PRO A 245 -23.78 -5.54 -14.37
C PRO A 245 -23.73 -4.25 -13.55
N LEU A 246 -24.26 -3.17 -14.09
CA LEU A 246 -24.38 -1.90 -13.40
C LEU A 246 -25.69 -1.85 -12.60
N VAL A 247 -25.65 -1.27 -11.40
CA VAL A 247 -26.85 -0.98 -10.61
C VAL A 247 -27.24 0.47 -10.85
N VAL A 248 -28.44 0.71 -11.36
CA VAL A 248 -28.92 2.04 -11.76
C VAL A 248 -30.19 2.36 -10.97
N ASP A 249 -30.17 3.44 -10.21
CA ASP A 249 -31.25 3.90 -9.32
C ASP A 249 -31.41 5.41 -9.51
N THR A 250 -31.96 5.78 -10.66
CA THR A 250 -32.06 7.17 -11.12
C THR A 250 -33.12 7.32 -12.19
N ASP A 251 -33.76 8.48 -12.21
CA ASP A 251 -34.94 8.82 -13.01
C ASP A 251 -34.58 9.18 -14.47
N ARG A 252 -33.33 8.94 -14.87
CA ARG A 252 -32.78 9.32 -16.19
C ARG A 252 -33.29 8.46 -17.34
N PHE A 253 -33.84 7.30 -17.05
CA PHE A 253 -34.31 6.36 -18.06
C PHE A 253 -35.75 5.95 -17.75
N ASP A 254 -36.55 5.73 -18.79
CA ASP A 254 -37.95 5.32 -18.63
C ASP A 254 -38.07 3.91 -18.02
N ASP A 255 -37.11 3.02 -18.35
CA ASP A 255 -37.05 1.65 -17.87
C ASP A 255 -35.64 1.04 -17.93
N ALA A 256 -35.53 -0.19 -17.41
CA ALA A 256 -34.28 -0.95 -17.38
C ALA A 256 -33.70 -1.24 -18.78
N ALA A 257 -34.54 -1.40 -19.80
CA ALA A 257 -34.10 -1.72 -21.15
C ALA A 257 -33.50 -0.49 -21.82
N ALA A 258 -34.10 0.69 -21.63
CA ALA A 258 -33.55 1.96 -22.05
C ALA A 258 -32.19 2.24 -21.38
N ALA A 259 -32.08 1.98 -20.08
CA ALA A 259 -30.83 2.12 -19.35
C ALA A 259 -29.74 1.17 -19.90
N ALA A 260 -30.04 -0.12 -20.06
CA ALA A 260 -29.10 -1.11 -20.58
C ALA A 260 -28.66 -0.80 -22.02
N ALA A 261 -29.60 -0.39 -22.89
CA ALA A 261 -29.30 -0.04 -24.27
C ALA A 261 -28.43 1.23 -24.38
N TRP A 262 -28.67 2.22 -23.52
CA TRP A 262 -27.85 3.44 -23.52
C TRP A 262 -26.46 3.20 -22.89
N LEU A 263 -26.37 2.38 -21.85
CA LEU A 263 -25.10 2.05 -21.19
C LEU A 263 -24.28 1.02 -21.96
N ASP A 264 -24.89 0.34 -22.93
CA ASP A 264 -24.32 -0.81 -23.66
C ASP A 264 -23.74 -1.87 -22.70
N ALA A 265 -24.46 -2.11 -21.61
CA ALA A 265 -24.03 -2.99 -20.53
C ALA A 265 -25.22 -3.63 -19.81
N PRO A 266 -25.06 -4.79 -19.16
CA PRO A 266 -26.11 -5.35 -18.33
C PRO A 266 -26.46 -4.42 -17.15
N VAL A 267 -27.75 -4.20 -16.90
CA VAL A 267 -28.26 -3.29 -15.86
C VAL A 267 -29.26 -3.97 -14.94
N VAL A 268 -29.05 -3.82 -13.63
CA VAL A 268 -30.10 -3.99 -12.62
C VAL A 268 -30.65 -2.60 -12.29
N TYR A 269 -31.89 -2.35 -12.69
CA TYR A 269 -32.55 -1.06 -12.52
C TYR A 269 -33.43 -1.08 -11.26
N ILE A 270 -33.19 -0.16 -10.33
CA ILE A 270 -33.99 0.02 -9.12
C ILE A 270 -35.10 1.03 -9.45
N ARG A 271 -36.34 0.69 -9.09
CA ARG A 271 -37.53 1.50 -9.34
C ARG A 271 -38.26 1.80 -8.04
#